data_AF-A0A973S9K4-F1
#
_entry.id   AF-A0A973S9K4-F1
#
_cell.length_a   1.000
_cell.length_b   1.000
_cell.length_c   1.000
_cell.angle_alpha   90.00
_cell.angle_beta   90.00
_cell.angle_gamma   90.00
#
_symmetry.space_group_name_H-M   'P 1'
#
loop_
_entity.id
_entity.type
_entity.pdbx_description
1 polymer ?
#
loop_
_entity_poly.entity_id
_entity_poly.type
_entity_poly.pdbx_seq_one_letter_code
_entity_poly.pdbx_strand_id
1 'polypeptide(L)' 'RNLTVPHQLGMTTVLVVPDGTKEVVREDWELEGRDAAHVDHVTDDLTGFLGKLSR' A
#
# COMPACT_ATOMS: atom_id res chain seq x y z
N ARG A 1 4.85 7.39 7.39
CA ARG A 1 3.84 6.98 8.40
C ARG A 1 2.49 7.67 8.21
N ASN A 2 2.04 7.95 6.98
CA ASN A 2 0.72 8.55 6.74
C ASN A 2 -0.42 7.53 6.78
N LEU A 3 -0.06 6.24 6.68
CA LEU A 3 -0.99 5.12 6.60
C LEU A 3 -1.25 4.48 7.97
N THR A 4 -0.41 4.74 8.97
CA THR A 4 -0.53 4.19 10.33
C THR A 4 -1.84 4.61 11.01
N VAL A 5 -2.20 5.89 10.96
CA VAL A 5 -3.42 6.39 11.62
C VAL A 5 -4.70 5.89 10.93
N PRO A 6 -4.87 5.99 9.60
CA PRO A 6 -6.03 5.41 8.91
C PRO A 6 -6.20 3.91 9.16
N HIS A 7 -5.11 3.14 9.12
CA HIS A 7 -5.15 1.71 9.40
C HIS A 7 -5.60 1.39 10.83
N GLN A 8 -5.10 2.14 11.83
CA GLN A 8 -5.54 2.02 13.22
C GLN A 8 -7.03 2.35 13.42
N LEU A 9 -7.61 3.18 12.54
CA LEU A 9 -9.04 3.48 12.52
C LEU A 9 -9.86 2.44 11.75
N GLY A 10 -9.23 1.37 11.25
CA GLY A 10 -9.90 0.30 10.50
C GLY A 10 -10.15 0.62 9.02
N MET A 11 -9.50 1.65 8.49
CA MET A 11 -9.59 1.98 7.06
C MET A 11 -8.66 1.08 6.25
N THR A 12 -9.09 0.67 5.06
CA THR A 12 -8.21 0.09 4.06
C THR A 12 -7.24 1.16 3.55
N THR A 13 -5.96 0.83 3.53
CA THR A 13 -4.86 1.71 3.16
C THR A 13 -4.17 1.26 1.88
N VAL A 14 -3.76 2.24 1.07
CA VAL A 14 -3.04 2.02 -0.19
C VAL A 14 -1.79 2.88 -0.15
N LEU A 15 -0.62 2.27 -0.38
CA LEU A 15 0.56 3.04 -0.74
C LEU A 15 0.67 3.14 -2.26
N VAL A 16 0.89 4.36 -2.72
CA VAL A 16 1.22 4.65 -4.11
C VAL A 16 2.73 4.82 -4.22
N VAL A 17 3.35 4.07 -5.13
CA VAL A 17 4.80 4.09 -5.37
C VAL A 17 5.10 4.48 -6.82
N PRO A 18 6.27 5.04 -7.12
CA PRO A 18 6.68 5.27 -8.50
C PRO A 18 6.73 3.97 -9.33
N ASP A 19 6.52 4.10 -10.64
CA ASP A 19 6.64 2.99 -11.59
C ASP A 19 7.98 2.26 -11.45
N GLY A 20 7.97 0.93 -11.57
CA GLY A 20 9.15 0.08 -11.46
C GLY A 20 9.70 -0.14 -10.03
N THR A 21 9.16 0.54 -9.01
CA THR A 21 9.62 0.39 -7.61
C THR A 21 8.74 -0.54 -6.77
N LYS A 22 7.61 -1.00 -7.32
CA LYS A 22 6.63 -1.83 -6.61
C LYS A 22 7.17 -3.17 -6.12
N GLU A 23 8.00 -3.85 -6.92
CA GLU A 23 8.61 -5.12 -6.53
C GLU A 23 9.61 -4.92 -5.37
N VAL A 24 10.49 -3.91 -5.49
CA VAL A 24 11.46 -3.57 -4.44
C VAL A 24 10.76 -3.21 -3.14
N VAL A 25 9.73 -2.37 -3.21
CA VAL A 25 8.95 -1.96 -2.04
C VAL A 25 8.20 -3.15 -1.42
N ARG A 26 7.70 -4.08 -2.24
CA ARG A 26 7.07 -5.31 -1.75
C ARG A 26 8.09 -6.20 -1.03
N GLU A 27 9.26 -6.41 -1.60
CA GLU A 27 10.35 -7.19 -0.98
C GLU A 27 10.79 -6.57 0.34
N ASP A 28 11.00 -5.25 0.38
CA ASP A 28 11.38 -4.53 1.60
C ASP A 28 10.34 -4.70 2.71
N TRP A 29 9.04 -4.77 2.39
CA TRP A 29 7.99 -4.95 3.40
C TRP A 29 7.83 -6.37 3.90
N GLU A 30 7.98 -7.34 3.00
CA GLU A 30 8.03 -8.75 3.39
C GLU A 30 9.18 -9.00 4.36
N LEU A 31 10.27 -8.22 4.25
CA LEU A 31 11.41 -8.20 5.17
C LEU A 31 11.17 -7.36 6.45
N GLU A 32 10.51 -6.20 6.36
CA GLU A 32 10.30 -5.28 7.50
C GLU A 32 9.24 -5.75 8.51
N GLY A 33 8.36 -6.69 8.14
CA GLY A 33 7.42 -7.32 9.08
C GLY A 33 6.52 -6.31 9.81
N ARG A 34 6.62 -6.22 11.15
CA ARG A 34 5.68 -5.49 12.04
C ARG A 34 5.47 -4.02 11.67
N ASP A 35 6.46 -3.34 11.09
CA ASP A 35 6.34 -1.93 10.71
C ASP A 35 5.55 -1.73 9.40
N ALA A 36 5.44 -2.75 8.54
CA ALA A 36 4.63 -2.72 7.31
C ALA A 36 3.15 -3.08 7.55
N ALA A 37 2.76 -3.42 8.78
CA ALA A 37 1.41 -3.90 9.13
C ALA A 37 0.27 -2.93 8.76
N HIS A 38 0.59 -1.67 8.48
CA HIS A 38 -0.37 -0.62 8.21
C HIS A 38 -0.56 -0.31 6.72
N VAL A 39 -0.10 -1.19 5.81
CA VAL A 39 -0.32 -1.06 4.37
C VAL A 39 -1.06 -2.28 3.83
N ASP A 40 -2.29 -2.08 3.35
CA ASP A 40 -3.13 -3.17 2.86
C ASP A 40 -2.89 -3.45 1.36
N HIS A 41 -2.53 -2.42 0.59
CA HIS A 41 -2.30 -2.52 -0.86
C HIS A 41 -1.14 -1.65 -1.34
N VAL A 42 -0.50 -2.08 -2.43
CA VAL A 42 0.54 -1.32 -3.15
C VAL A 42 0.16 -1.18 -4.61
N THR A 43 0.25 0.04 -5.12
CA THR A 43 0.05 0.31 -6.54
C THR A 43 1.01 1.37 -7.05
N ASP A 44 1.39 1.23 -8.31
CA ASP A 44 2.03 2.25 -9.13
C ASP A 44 1.00 3.01 -9.98
N ASP A 45 -0.14 2.36 -10.27
CA ASP A 45 -1.28 2.95 -10.96
C ASP A 45 -2.46 3.14 -9.98
N LEU A 46 -2.61 4.37 -9.47
CA LEU A 46 -3.73 4.71 -8.59
C LEU A 46 -5.08 4.69 -9.33
N THR A 47 -5.10 5.16 -10.58
CA THR A 47 -6.33 5.25 -11.38
C THR A 47 -6.88 3.87 -11.68
N GLY A 48 -6.04 2.95 -12.16
CA GLY A 48 -6.43 1.57 -12.43
C GLY A 48 -6.74 0.78 -11.16
N PHE A 49 -6.09 1.09 -10.03
CA PHE A 49 -6.47 0.50 -8.74
C PHE A 49 -7.88 0.90 -8.34
N LEU A 50 -8.22 2.19 -8.37
CA LEU A 50 -9.54 2.68 -8.00
C LEU A 50 -10.64 2.14 -8.93
N GLY A 51 -10.36 2.04 -10.24
CA GLY A 51 -11.30 1.46 -11.20
C GLY A 51 -11.62 -0.02 -10.96
N LYS A 52 -10.73 -0.77 -10.29
CA LYS A 52 -10.99 -2.17 -9.87
C LYS A 52 -11.86 -2.26 -8.63
N LEU A 53 -11.80 -1.27 -7.74
CA LEU A 53 -12.60 -1.23 -6.51
C LEU A 53 -14.04 -0.76 -6.75
N SER A 54 -14.25 0.04 -7.79
CA SER A 54 -15.57 0.61 -8.13
C SER A 54 -16.48 -0.34 -8.90
N ARG A 55 -16.14 -1.63 -9.01
CA ARG A 55 -16.84 -2.62 -9.85
C ARG A 55 -17.39 -3.75 -9.00
#